data_AF-A0A0B5HLU0-F1
#
_entry.id   AF-A0A0B5HLU0-F1
#
_cell.length_a   1.000
_cell.length_b   1.000
_cell.length_c   1.000
_cell.angle_alpha   90.00
_cell.angle_beta   90.00
_cell.angle_gamma   90.00
#
_symmetry.space_group_name_H-M   'P 1'
#
loop_
_entity.id
_entity.type
_entity.pdbx_description
1 polymer ?
#
loop_
_entity_poly.entity_id
_entity_poly.type
_entity_poly.pdbx_seq_one_letter_code
_entity_poly.pdbx_strand_id
1 'polypeptide(L)'
;EVCRIIDDAEIKLQLANSRPYRQWIERLQIKLESLPAPRQAAVPAQSPVALLDRQQAFGWTQEDYKFILEPMASTGEEVIGSMGNDAPLAVLSDRAKPFYNYFRQLFAQVTNPPIDPIREQMVMSLVSFIGPKPNLLDINNVNPPLRLEVSQPVLDFAAMAQIRDIEQVTGKKFRSFELDITYPAAWGPEGIEARVAALCARAVDAVQSGYNILPGV
;
A
#
# COMPACT_ATOMS: atom_id res chain seq x y z
N GLU A 1 44.32 26.09 6.97
CA GLU A 1 43.19 25.20 6.63
C GLU A 1 43.12 25.07 5.12
N VAL A 2 43.08 23.86 4.60
CA VAL A 2 43.15 23.62 3.14
C VAL A 2 41.72 23.62 2.59
N CYS A 3 41.31 24.72 1.96
CA CYS A 3 40.08 24.76 1.17
C CYS A 3 40.28 23.96 -0.13
N ARG A 4 39.92 22.68 -0.10
CA ARG A 4 39.89 21.81 -1.28
C ARG A 4 38.46 21.69 -1.80
N ILE A 5 38.28 21.85 -3.11
CA ILE A 5 37.04 21.48 -3.80
C ILE A 5 37.00 19.96 -3.88
N ILE A 6 35.92 19.36 -3.41
CA ILE A 6 35.70 17.90 -3.41
C ILE A 6 34.63 17.60 -4.47
N ASP A 7 34.92 16.64 -5.34
CA ASP A 7 33.99 16.20 -6.39
C ASP A 7 32.81 15.40 -5.80
N ASP A 8 31.67 15.43 -6.49
CA ASP A 8 30.46 14.69 -6.09
C ASP A 8 30.72 13.17 -5.96
N ALA A 9 31.46 12.58 -6.89
CA ALA A 9 31.78 11.17 -6.88
C ALA A 9 32.69 10.80 -5.69
N GLU A 10 33.65 11.68 -5.36
CA GLU A 10 34.56 11.48 -4.23
C GLU A 10 33.79 11.47 -2.90
N ILE A 11 32.89 12.44 -2.69
CA ILE A 11 32.05 12.51 -1.48
C ILE A 11 31.15 11.28 -1.36
N LYS A 12 30.46 10.91 -2.45
CA LYS A 12 29.55 9.75 -2.45
C LYS A 12 30.29 8.44 -2.20
N LEU A 13 31.47 8.26 -2.78
CA LEU A 13 32.27 7.05 -2.60
C LEU A 13 32.83 6.95 -1.18
N GLN A 14 33.26 8.07 -0.58
CA GLN A 14 33.65 8.11 0.82
C GLN A 14 32.48 7.71 1.74
N LEU A 15 31.29 8.25 1.51
CA LEU A 15 30.10 7.93 2.29
C LEU A 15 29.65 6.47 2.09
N ALA A 16 29.62 5.98 0.86
CA ALA A 16 29.22 4.61 0.54
C ALA A 16 30.17 3.56 1.14
N ASN A 17 31.45 3.88 1.29
CA ASN A 17 32.44 2.97 1.88
C ASN A 17 32.63 3.15 3.40
N SER A 18 31.96 4.13 4.01
CA SER A 18 32.05 4.35 5.46
C SER A 18 31.57 3.15 6.28
N ARG A 19 30.68 2.33 5.72
CA ARG A 19 30.07 1.16 6.35
C ARG A 19 29.71 0.08 5.33
N PRO A 20 29.54 -1.18 5.76
CA PRO A 20 29.19 -2.28 4.87
C PRO A 20 27.69 -2.29 4.50
N TYR A 21 27.18 -1.20 3.90
CA TYR A 21 25.76 -1.03 3.56
C TYR A 21 25.20 -2.18 2.73
N ARG A 22 25.98 -2.71 1.78
CA ARG A 22 25.57 -3.84 0.96
C ARG A 22 25.22 -5.08 1.80
N GLN A 23 26.10 -5.45 2.73
CA GLN A 23 25.89 -6.59 3.62
C GLN A 23 24.67 -6.37 4.53
N TRP A 24 24.45 -5.12 4.95
CA TRP A 24 23.26 -4.76 5.74
C TRP A 24 21.98 -4.91 4.93
N ILE A 25 21.96 -4.43 3.68
CA ILE A 25 20.80 -4.56 2.79
C ILE A 25 20.48 -6.04 2.58
N GLU A 26 21.47 -6.84 2.18
CA GLU A 26 21.30 -8.28 1.91
C GLU A 26 20.81 -9.07 3.15
N ARG A 27 21.21 -8.66 4.35
CA ARG A 27 20.79 -9.30 5.61
C ARG A 27 19.39 -8.88 6.07
N LEU A 28 18.96 -7.65 5.76
CA LEU A 28 17.79 -7.01 6.38
C LEU A 28 16.58 -6.91 5.47
N GLN A 29 16.79 -6.97 4.17
CA GLN A 29 15.76 -6.82 3.15
C GLN A 29 15.26 -8.20 2.73
N ILE A 30 13.96 -8.39 2.83
CA ILE A 30 13.26 -9.55 2.29
C ILE A 30 12.40 -9.06 1.15
N LYS A 31 12.58 -9.61 -0.05
CA LYS A 31 11.72 -9.29 -1.19
C LYS A 31 10.52 -10.21 -1.21
N LEU A 32 9.31 -9.68 -1.29
CA LEU A 32 8.08 -10.49 -1.34
C LEU A 32 8.13 -11.50 -2.50
N GLU A 33 8.61 -11.09 -3.66
CA GLU A 33 8.76 -11.92 -4.87
C GLU A 33 9.75 -13.09 -4.68
N SER A 34 10.69 -12.96 -3.74
CA SER A 34 11.66 -14.02 -3.43
C SER A 34 11.13 -15.04 -2.42
N LEU A 35 9.97 -14.78 -1.81
CA LEU A 35 9.36 -15.69 -0.86
C LEU A 35 8.78 -16.91 -1.59
N PRO A 36 8.75 -18.09 -0.94
CA PRO A 36 8.10 -19.27 -1.49
C PRO A 36 6.63 -18.96 -1.83
N ALA A 37 6.11 -19.69 -2.83
CA ALA A 37 4.70 -19.63 -3.18
C ALA A 37 3.82 -19.90 -1.94
N PRO A 38 2.64 -19.26 -1.84
CA PRO A 38 1.75 -19.48 -0.71
C PRO A 38 1.32 -20.96 -0.66
N ARG A 39 1.19 -21.52 0.55
CA ARG A 39 0.80 -22.93 0.72
C ARG A 39 -0.61 -23.21 0.23
N GLN A 40 -1.50 -22.24 0.39
CA GLN A 40 -2.85 -22.32 -0.13
C GLN A 40 -2.89 -21.61 -1.48
N ALA A 41 -3.51 -22.26 -2.47
CA ALA A 41 -3.76 -21.63 -3.75
C ALA A 41 -4.50 -20.31 -3.49
N ALA A 42 -4.03 -19.25 -4.14
CA ALA A 42 -4.59 -17.91 -4.07
C ALA A 42 -5.95 -17.83 -4.79
N VAL A 43 -6.89 -18.66 -4.34
CA VAL A 43 -8.26 -18.62 -4.81
C VAL A 43 -8.89 -17.40 -4.14
N PRO A 44 -9.55 -16.50 -4.90
CA PRO A 44 -10.32 -15.43 -4.27
C PRO A 44 -11.25 -16.06 -3.24
N ALA A 45 -11.25 -15.52 -2.01
CA ALA A 45 -12.06 -16.04 -0.93
C ALA A 45 -13.49 -16.25 -1.45
N GLN A 46 -13.95 -17.51 -1.42
CA GLN A 46 -15.30 -17.84 -1.84
C GLN A 46 -16.25 -17.20 -0.84
N SER A 47 -16.73 -16.01 -1.18
CA SER A 47 -17.76 -15.32 -0.44
C SER A 47 -19.06 -16.12 -0.59
N PRO A 48 -19.80 -16.37 0.50
CA PRO A 48 -21.13 -16.97 0.40
C PRO A 48 -22.12 -16.04 -0.31
N VAL A 49 -21.82 -14.75 -0.38
CA VAL A 49 -22.60 -13.72 -1.08
C VAL A 49 -22.16 -13.63 -2.54
N ALA A 50 -23.13 -13.56 -3.45
CA ALA A 50 -22.89 -13.42 -4.88
C ALA A 50 -22.05 -12.18 -5.22
N LEU A 51 -21.32 -12.23 -6.33
CA LEU A 51 -20.47 -11.12 -6.76
C LEU A 51 -21.27 -9.84 -7.00
N LEU A 52 -22.43 -9.96 -7.66
CA LEU A 52 -23.28 -8.82 -8.01
C LEU A 52 -23.79 -8.08 -6.76
N ASP A 53 -24.22 -8.82 -5.74
CA ASP A 53 -24.71 -8.22 -4.49
C ASP A 53 -23.58 -7.47 -3.76
N ARG A 54 -22.36 -8.01 -3.78
CA ARG A 54 -21.18 -7.33 -3.23
C ARG A 54 -20.84 -6.07 -4.01
N GLN A 55 -20.85 -6.13 -5.34
CA GLN A 55 -20.64 -4.96 -6.19
C GLN A 55 -21.66 -3.85 -5.89
N GLN A 56 -22.95 -4.21 -5.79
CA GLN A 56 -24.02 -3.27 -5.44
C GLN A 56 -23.84 -2.67 -4.04
N ALA A 57 -23.43 -3.47 -3.05
CA ALA A 57 -23.17 -2.98 -1.70
C ALA A 57 -22.06 -1.92 -1.64
N PHE A 58 -21.06 -2.01 -2.52
CA PHE A 58 -19.98 -1.01 -2.67
C PHE A 58 -20.30 0.09 -3.69
N GLY A 59 -21.51 0.12 -4.25
CA GLY A 59 -21.96 1.16 -5.17
C GLY A 59 -21.40 1.05 -6.59
N TRP A 60 -20.92 -0.13 -7.00
CA TRP A 60 -20.46 -0.37 -8.36
C TRP A 60 -21.63 -0.35 -9.35
N THR A 61 -21.42 0.31 -10.48
CA THR A 61 -22.38 0.41 -11.57
C THR A 61 -21.91 -0.37 -12.80
N GLN A 62 -22.83 -0.60 -13.74
CA GLN A 62 -22.47 -1.17 -15.04
C GLN A 62 -21.53 -0.25 -15.83
N GLU A 63 -21.61 1.06 -15.61
CA GLU A 63 -20.71 2.03 -16.25
C GLU A 63 -19.28 1.88 -15.72
N ASP A 64 -19.10 1.70 -14.41
CA ASP A 64 -17.77 1.44 -13.82
C ASP A 64 -17.15 0.18 -14.41
N TYR A 65 -17.95 -0.87 -14.62
CA TYR A 65 -17.44 -2.09 -15.25
C TYR A 65 -17.09 -1.88 -16.73
N LYS A 66 -18.05 -1.43 -17.53
CA LYS A 66 -17.95 -1.38 -18.99
C LYS A 66 -16.98 -0.30 -19.48
N PHE A 67 -17.00 0.86 -18.84
CA PHE A 67 -16.22 2.00 -19.30
C PHE A 67 -14.91 2.18 -18.54
N ILE A 68 -14.75 1.61 -17.34
CA ILE A 68 -13.50 1.76 -16.56
C ILE A 68 -12.73 0.43 -16.51
N LEU A 69 -13.32 -0.61 -15.91
CA LEU A 69 -12.60 -1.87 -15.66
C LEU A 69 -12.30 -2.68 -16.93
N GLU A 70 -13.27 -2.84 -17.82
CA GLU A 70 -13.12 -3.68 -19.02
C GLU A 70 -12.01 -3.16 -19.96
N PRO A 71 -11.90 -1.84 -20.24
CA PRO A 71 -10.75 -1.32 -20.97
C PRO A 71 -9.44 -1.50 -20.21
N MET A 72 -9.38 -1.18 -18.92
CA MET A 72 -8.15 -1.36 -18.12
C MET A 72 -7.65 -2.80 -18.14
N ALA A 73 -8.56 -3.78 -18.09
CA ALA A 73 -8.21 -5.20 -18.12
C ALA A 73 -7.76 -5.67 -19.51
N SER A 74 -8.27 -5.07 -20.58
CA SER A 74 -8.01 -5.49 -21.96
C SER A 74 -6.80 -4.79 -22.60
N THR A 75 -6.59 -3.51 -22.33
CA THR A 75 -5.49 -2.71 -22.88
C THR A 75 -4.32 -2.53 -21.93
N GLY A 76 -4.55 -2.67 -20.61
CA GLY A 76 -3.56 -2.36 -19.58
C GLY A 76 -3.35 -0.86 -19.34
N GLU A 77 -4.21 -0.01 -19.90
CA GLU A 77 -4.15 1.45 -19.78
C GLU A 77 -5.41 1.99 -19.09
N GLU A 78 -5.28 3.13 -18.41
CA GLU A 78 -6.45 3.83 -17.88
C GLU A 78 -7.32 4.39 -19.01
N VAL A 79 -8.59 4.64 -18.68
CA VAL A 79 -9.57 5.06 -19.69
C VAL A 79 -9.45 6.54 -19.98
N ILE A 80 -9.38 6.87 -21.27
CA ILE A 80 -9.38 8.24 -21.76
C ILE A 80 -10.82 8.67 -22.06
N GLY A 81 -11.23 9.76 -21.42
CA GLY A 81 -12.50 10.44 -21.66
C GLY A 81 -12.31 11.83 -22.26
N SER A 82 -13.42 12.49 -22.60
CA SER A 82 -13.43 13.91 -23.00
C SER A 82 -14.57 14.65 -22.30
N MET A 83 -14.60 15.97 -22.44
CA MET A 83 -15.50 16.91 -21.75
C MET A 83 -15.23 17.07 -20.25
N GLY A 84 -15.82 18.11 -19.65
CA GLY A 84 -15.74 18.38 -18.22
C GLY A 84 -16.61 17.43 -17.41
N ASN A 85 -16.39 17.39 -16.10
CA ASN A 85 -17.26 16.66 -15.18
C ASN A 85 -18.44 17.54 -14.78
N ASP A 86 -19.59 17.35 -15.43
CA ASP A 86 -20.84 18.06 -15.14
C ASP A 86 -21.64 17.44 -13.97
N ALA A 87 -21.13 16.39 -13.33
CA ALA A 87 -21.79 15.79 -12.19
C ALA A 87 -21.72 16.74 -10.96
N PRO A 88 -22.77 16.75 -10.10
CA PRO A 88 -22.73 17.51 -8.87
C PRO A 88 -21.57 17.05 -7.98
N LEU A 89 -21.07 17.96 -7.14
CA LEU A 89 -20.14 17.60 -6.08
C LEU A 89 -20.73 16.46 -5.24
N ALA A 90 -19.88 15.55 -4.74
CA ALA A 90 -20.34 14.36 -4.03
C ALA A 90 -21.28 14.68 -2.85
N VAL A 91 -21.04 15.80 -2.15
CA VAL A 91 -21.88 16.30 -1.05
C VAL A 91 -23.25 16.83 -1.49
N LEU A 92 -23.40 17.23 -2.76
CA LEU A 92 -24.63 17.75 -3.34
C LEU A 92 -25.36 16.70 -4.20
N SER A 93 -24.87 15.47 -4.26
CA SER A 93 -25.46 14.44 -5.10
C SER A 93 -26.66 13.78 -4.42
N ASP A 94 -27.75 13.59 -5.17
CA ASP A 94 -28.92 12.82 -4.73
C ASP A 94 -28.67 11.31 -4.69
N ARG A 95 -27.49 10.84 -5.15
CA ARG A 95 -27.09 9.43 -5.15
C ARG A 95 -25.97 9.21 -4.16
N ALA A 96 -25.97 8.05 -3.50
CA ALA A 96 -24.86 7.62 -2.67
C ALA A 96 -23.56 7.60 -3.51
N LYS A 97 -22.53 8.29 -3.01
CA LYS A 97 -21.21 8.33 -3.65
C LYS A 97 -20.20 7.57 -2.79
N PRO A 98 -19.30 6.78 -3.41
CA PRO A 98 -18.19 6.16 -2.69
C PRO A 98 -17.33 7.19 -1.94
N PHE A 99 -16.76 6.77 -0.81
CA PHE A 99 -15.99 7.63 0.09
C PHE A 99 -14.82 8.35 -0.61
N TYR A 100 -14.16 7.68 -1.57
CA TYR A 100 -13.04 8.28 -2.30
C TYR A 100 -13.45 9.48 -3.19
N ASN A 101 -14.73 9.65 -3.55
CA ASN A 101 -15.19 10.80 -4.34
C ASN A 101 -15.17 12.13 -3.58
N TYR A 102 -15.04 12.09 -2.26
CA TYR A 102 -14.92 13.28 -1.41
C TYR A 102 -13.49 13.83 -1.39
N PHE A 103 -12.50 13.05 -1.83
CA PHE A 103 -11.10 13.45 -1.88
C PHE A 103 -10.77 13.95 -3.28
N ARG A 104 -10.04 15.07 -3.35
CA ARG A 104 -9.52 15.63 -4.60
C ARG A 104 -8.01 15.50 -4.60
N GLN A 105 -7.46 15.03 -5.72
CA GLN A 105 -6.02 14.95 -5.90
C GLN A 105 -5.45 16.37 -5.96
N LEU A 106 -4.48 16.66 -5.10
CA LEU A 106 -3.75 17.90 -5.16
C LEU A 106 -2.72 17.83 -6.29
N PHE A 107 -2.46 18.96 -6.93
CA PHE A 107 -1.45 19.07 -7.96
C PHE A 107 -0.59 20.31 -7.73
N ALA A 108 0.66 20.21 -8.15
CA ALA A 108 1.62 21.29 -8.06
C ALA A 108 1.33 22.36 -9.12
N GLN A 109 1.39 23.62 -8.70
CA GLN A 109 1.28 24.77 -9.60
C GLN A 109 2.34 25.80 -9.21
N VAL A 110 3.08 26.30 -10.22
CA VAL A 110 4.07 27.39 -10.14
C VAL A 110 5.28 27.12 -9.25
N THR A 111 5.06 26.76 -7.99
CA THR A 111 6.05 26.59 -6.93
C THR A 111 6.98 25.39 -7.13
N ASN A 112 6.48 24.31 -7.74
CA ASN A 112 7.26 23.15 -8.15
C ASN A 112 6.67 22.56 -9.45
N PRO A 113 7.51 22.18 -10.43
CA PRO A 113 7.03 21.59 -11.68
C PRO A 113 6.54 20.14 -11.46
N PRO A 114 5.46 19.71 -12.15
CA PRO A 114 5.10 18.30 -12.21
C PRO A 114 6.15 17.51 -13.02
N ILE A 115 6.33 16.23 -12.68
CA ILE A 115 7.23 15.29 -13.39
C ILE A 115 6.43 14.57 -14.48
N ASP A 116 7.03 14.33 -15.64
CA ASP A 116 6.42 13.51 -16.71
C ASP A 116 6.53 12.01 -16.35
N PRO A 117 5.42 11.32 -16.01
CA PRO A 117 5.47 9.94 -15.54
C PRO A 117 5.90 8.93 -16.62
N ILE A 118 5.89 9.31 -17.89
CA ILE A 118 6.27 8.44 -19.02
C ILE A 118 7.72 8.71 -19.41
N ARG A 119 8.06 9.98 -19.68
CA ARG A 119 9.41 10.35 -20.15
C ARG A 119 10.46 10.31 -19.04
N GLU A 120 10.05 10.53 -17.80
CA GLU A 120 10.93 10.58 -16.63
C GLU A 120 10.67 9.41 -15.67
N GLN A 121 10.10 8.30 -16.15
CA GLN A 121 9.77 7.13 -15.31
C GLN A 121 10.99 6.61 -14.52
N MET A 122 12.21 6.73 -15.08
CA MET A 122 13.45 6.25 -14.45
C MET A 122 13.80 6.94 -13.12
N VAL A 123 13.27 8.14 -12.86
CA VAL A 123 13.49 8.85 -11.58
C VAL A 123 12.35 8.62 -10.58
N MET A 124 11.34 7.83 -10.95
CA MET A 124 10.19 7.48 -10.11
C MET A 124 10.29 6.03 -9.62
N SER A 125 9.68 5.73 -8.48
CA SER A 125 9.62 4.36 -7.93
C SER A 125 8.34 4.14 -7.12
N LEU A 126 7.73 2.97 -7.30
CA LEU A 126 6.61 2.47 -6.49
C LEU A 126 7.06 1.48 -5.40
N VAL A 127 8.38 1.23 -5.29
CA VAL A 127 8.94 0.29 -4.31
C VAL A 127 8.50 0.73 -2.92
N SER A 128 7.85 -0.18 -2.22
CA SER A 128 7.28 0.07 -0.91
C SER A 128 7.90 -0.89 0.11
N PHE A 129 8.08 -0.40 1.33
CA PHE A 129 8.63 -1.17 2.44
C PHE A 129 7.58 -1.36 3.52
N ILE A 130 7.32 -2.63 3.87
CA ILE A 130 6.39 -3.05 4.90
C ILE A 130 7.19 -3.51 6.13
N GLY A 131 6.78 -3.04 7.31
CA GLY A 131 7.41 -3.37 8.59
C GLY A 131 7.80 -2.16 9.42
N PRO A 132 8.48 -2.39 10.56
CA PRO A 132 8.86 -1.32 11.48
C PRO A 132 9.88 -0.38 10.85
N LYS A 133 9.67 0.93 11.06
CA LYS A 133 10.57 1.97 10.56
C LYS A 133 11.90 1.96 11.33
N PRO A 134 13.05 2.04 10.64
CA PRO A 134 14.35 2.07 11.30
C PRO A 134 14.56 3.40 12.03
N ASN A 135 15.44 3.39 13.03
CA ASN A 135 15.91 4.60 13.69
C ASN A 135 16.91 5.35 12.78
N LEU A 136 16.54 6.55 12.32
CA LEU A 136 17.38 7.37 11.44
C LEU A 136 18.69 7.84 12.10
N LEU A 137 18.74 7.87 13.43
CA LEU A 137 19.91 8.31 14.20
C LEU A 137 20.81 7.13 14.63
N ASP A 138 20.35 5.89 14.52
CA ASP A 138 21.19 4.72 14.80
C ASP A 138 22.08 4.41 13.60
N ILE A 139 23.23 5.06 13.62
CA ILE A 139 24.24 4.93 12.59
C ILE A 139 24.89 3.53 12.61
N ASN A 140 24.93 2.83 13.75
CA ASN A 140 25.66 1.57 13.89
C ASN A 140 24.79 0.33 13.64
N ASN A 141 23.48 0.53 13.51
CA ASN A 141 22.52 -0.48 13.10
C ASN A 141 22.65 -1.75 13.96
N VAL A 142 22.73 -1.55 15.29
CA VAL A 142 23.10 -2.59 16.26
C VAL A 142 22.06 -3.72 16.27
N ASN A 143 20.78 -3.37 16.07
CA ASN A 143 19.69 -4.34 15.90
C ASN A 143 18.65 -3.82 14.89
N PRO A 144 18.93 -3.93 13.59
CA PRO A 144 18.07 -3.36 12.57
C PRO A 144 16.79 -4.18 12.43
N PRO A 145 15.62 -3.54 12.32
CA PRO A 145 14.42 -4.27 11.93
C PRO A 145 14.58 -4.85 10.52
N LEU A 146 14.03 -6.06 10.31
CA LEU A 146 13.81 -6.55 8.96
C LEU A 146 12.78 -5.70 8.23
N ARG A 147 12.92 -5.61 6.91
CA ARG A 147 12.00 -4.90 6.03
C ARG A 147 11.54 -5.81 4.91
N LEU A 148 10.24 -5.86 4.68
CA LEU A 148 9.65 -6.54 3.54
C LEU A 148 9.52 -5.53 2.40
N GLU A 149 10.24 -5.76 1.31
CA GLU A 149 10.16 -4.96 0.09
C GLU A 149 9.11 -5.56 -0.85
N VAL A 150 8.25 -4.68 -1.38
CA VAL A 150 7.37 -4.96 -2.50
C VAL A 150 7.69 -4.01 -3.64
N SER A 151 7.67 -4.50 -4.87
CA SER A 151 7.98 -3.71 -6.07
C SER A 151 6.94 -2.62 -6.33
N GLN A 152 5.70 -2.83 -5.90
CA GLN A 152 4.59 -1.90 -6.01
C GLN A 152 3.54 -2.12 -4.89
N PRO A 153 2.68 -1.13 -4.61
CA PRO A 153 1.65 -1.25 -3.58
C PRO A 153 0.44 -2.10 -4.01
N VAL A 154 0.32 -2.45 -5.30
CA VAL A 154 -0.77 -3.30 -5.83
C VAL A 154 -0.35 -4.76 -5.74
N LEU A 155 -1.10 -5.53 -4.96
CA LEU A 155 -0.83 -6.93 -4.68
C LEU A 155 -1.96 -7.79 -5.24
N ASP A 156 -1.60 -8.87 -5.92
CA ASP A 156 -2.56 -9.87 -6.34
C ASP A 156 -2.95 -10.78 -5.15
N PHE A 157 -3.88 -11.72 -5.41
CA PHE A 157 -4.33 -12.66 -4.39
C PHE A 157 -3.18 -13.52 -3.83
N ALA A 158 -2.17 -13.85 -4.65
CA ALA A 158 -1.07 -14.70 -4.24
C ALA A 158 -0.08 -13.97 -3.33
N ALA A 159 0.28 -12.75 -3.70
CA ALA A 159 1.09 -11.85 -2.90
C ALA A 159 0.40 -11.54 -1.55
N MET A 160 -0.91 -11.30 -1.55
CA MET A 160 -1.67 -11.11 -0.30
C MET A 160 -1.67 -12.37 0.58
N ALA A 161 -1.81 -13.57 -0.01
CA ALA A 161 -1.70 -14.82 0.72
C ALA A 161 -0.30 -15.03 1.32
N GLN A 162 0.76 -14.69 0.58
CA GLN A 162 2.14 -14.74 1.08
C GLN A 162 2.35 -13.80 2.28
N ILE A 163 1.75 -12.61 2.26
CA ILE A 163 1.81 -11.67 3.39
C ILE A 163 1.07 -12.23 4.61
N ARG A 164 -0.08 -12.89 4.41
CA ARG A 164 -0.82 -13.53 5.52
C ARG A 164 -0.02 -14.67 6.16
N ASP A 165 0.67 -15.48 5.35
CA ASP A 165 1.46 -16.64 5.80
C ASP A 165 2.91 -16.31 6.19
N ILE A 166 3.29 -15.03 6.19
CA ILE A 166 4.68 -14.57 6.31
C ILE A 166 5.37 -15.00 7.61
N GLU A 167 4.59 -15.24 8.67
CA GLU A 167 5.11 -15.65 9.98
C GLU A 167 5.89 -16.96 9.91
N GLN A 168 5.39 -17.92 9.13
CA GLN A 168 6.00 -19.24 8.96
C GLN A 168 7.27 -19.18 8.14
N VAL A 169 7.31 -18.27 7.16
CA VAL A 169 8.43 -18.10 6.23
C VAL A 169 9.60 -17.35 6.90
N THR A 170 9.29 -16.40 7.78
CA THR A 170 10.29 -15.49 8.35
C THR A 170 10.72 -15.85 9.77
N GLY A 171 10.27 -16.99 10.30
CA GLY A 171 10.61 -17.45 11.65
C GLY A 171 10.09 -16.50 12.73
N LYS A 172 8.85 -16.03 12.60
CA LYS A 172 8.17 -15.08 13.52
C LYS A 172 8.74 -13.66 13.58
N LYS A 173 9.63 -13.28 12.65
CA LYS A 173 10.12 -11.90 12.56
C LYS A 173 9.08 -10.95 11.97
N PHE A 174 8.30 -11.43 11.01
CA PHE A 174 7.06 -10.79 10.59
C PHE A 174 5.86 -11.57 11.12
N ARG A 175 4.86 -10.85 11.61
CA ARG A 175 3.63 -11.44 12.13
C ARG A 175 2.46 -10.62 11.61
N SER A 176 1.54 -11.33 10.95
CA SER A 176 0.34 -10.75 10.36
C SER A 176 -0.85 -10.94 11.29
N PHE A 177 -1.67 -9.91 11.45
CA PHE A 177 -2.93 -9.99 12.20
C PHE A 177 -4.06 -9.39 11.38
N GLU A 178 -5.04 -10.22 11.04
CA GLU A 178 -6.16 -9.81 10.22
C GLU A 178 -7.16 -8.97 11.03
N LEU A 179 -7.40 -7.75 10.57
CA LEU A 179 -8.36 -6.83 11.15
C LEU A 179 -9.65 -6.88 10.35
N ASP A 180 -10.70 -7.40 10.99
CA ASP A 180 -12.06 -7.30 10.47
C ASP A 180 -12.48 -5.82 10.44
N ILE A 181 -12.75 -5.27 9.26
CA ILE A 181 -13.19 -3.88 9.05
C ILE A 181 -14.71 -3.76 8.91
N THR A 182 -15.45 -4.86 9.05
CA THR A 182 -16.92 -4.88 8.96
C THR A 182 -17.59 -4.53 10.29
N TYR A 183 -18.88 -4.21 10.26
CA TYR A 183 -19.70 -4.08 11.47
C TYR A 183 -21.13 -4.60 11.22
N PRO A 184 -21.86 -5.00 12.29
CA PRO A 184 -23.22 -5.49 12.13
C PRO A 184 -24.16 -4.41 11.58
N ALA A 185 -24.88 -4.73 10.49
CA ALA A 185 -25.85 -3.82 9.89
C ALA A 185 -26.97 -3.39 10.86
N ALA A 186 -27.30 -4.25 11.84
CA ALA A 186 -28.29 -3.96 12.87
C ALA A 186 -27.92 -2.76 13.77
N TRP A 187 -26.64 -2.36 13.81
CA TRP A 187 -26.19 -1.20 14.58
C TRP A 187 -26.46 0.13 13.89
N GLY A 188 -26.86 0.11 12.61
CA GLY A 188 -27.15 1.32 11.85
C GLY A 188 -25.93 2.25 11.66
N PRO A 189 -26.16 3.45 11.13
CA PRO A 189 -25.12 4.46 10.92
C PRO A 189 -24.37 4.86 12.20
N GLU A 190 -25.07 4.89 13.33
CA GLU A 190 -24.53 5.27 14.64
C GLU A 190 -23.47 4.27 15.12
N GLY A 191 -23.53 3.02 14.65
CA GLY A 191 -22.55 1.98 14.99
C GLY A 191 -21.16 2.18 14.38
N ILE A 192 -21.02 3.04 13.36
CA ILE A 192 -19.74 3.25 12.66
C ILE A 192 -18.71 3.87 13.61
N GLU A 193 -19.09 4.88 14.39
CA GLU A 193 -18.16 5.57 15.30
C GLU A 193 -17.58 4.60 16.33
N ALA A 194 -18.45 3.81 16.96
CA ALA A 194 -18.05 2.77 17.91
C ALA A 194 -17.18 1.70 17.23
N ARG A 195 -17.49 1.29 15.99
CA ARG A 195 -16.67 0.32 15.26
C ARG A 195 -15.28 0.85 14.96
N VAL A 196 -15.17 2.09 14.47
CA VAL A 196 -13.88 2.69 14.15
C VAL A 196 -13.01 2.81 15.41
N ALA A 197 -13.60 3.25 16.53
CA ALA A 197 -12.89 3.29 17.81
C ALA A 197 -12.40 1.89 18.25
N ALA A 198 -13.26 0.87 18.14
CA ALA A 198 -12.90 -0.51 18.46
C ALA A 198 -11.81 -1.08 17.51
N LEU A 199 -11.87 -0.73 16.21
CA LEU A 199 -10.86 -1.13 15.22
C LEU A 199 -9.50 -0.51 15.55
N CYS A 200 -9.46 0.78 15.90
CA CYS A 200 -8.25 1.46 16.35
C CYS A 200 -7.67 0.80 17.61
N ALA A 201 -8.50 0.50 18.61
CA ALA A 201 -8.06 -0.19 19.83
C ALA A 201 -7.48 -1.58 19.51
N ARG A 202 -8.17 -2.38 18.69
CA ARG A 202 -7.68 -3.70 18.25
C ARG A 202 -6.35 -3.61 17.49
N ALA A 203 -6.19 -2.61 16.63
CA ALA A 203 -4.95 -2.39 15.91
C ALA A 203 -3.81 -2.06 16.87
N VAL A 204 -4.05 -1.21 17.89
CA VAL A 204 -3.08 -0.90 18.94
C VAL A 204 -2.70 -2.15 19.72
N ASP A 205 -3.67 -2.93 20.19
CA ASP A 205 -3.43 -4.16 20.95
C ASP A 205 -2.64 -5.20 20.13
N ALA A 206 -2.94 -5.31 18.84
CA ALA A 206 -2.19 -6.18 17.92
C ALA A 206 -0.73 -5.73 17.80
N VAL A 207 -0.48 -4.44 17.61
CA VAL A 207 0.89 -3.91 17.54
C VAL A 207 1.64 -4.09 18.86
N GLN A 208 0.98 -3.88 20.01
CA GLN A 208 1.57 -4.11 21.33
C GLN A 208 1.87 -5.60 21.60
N SER A 209 1.03 -6.50 21.06
CA SER A 209 1.29 -7.95 21.04
C SER A 209 2.43 -8.33 20.08
N GLY A 210 2.91 -7.36 19.30
CA GLY A 210 4.06 -7.41 18.40
C GLY A 210 3.74 -7.96 17.01
N TYR A 211 2.49 -7.86 16.56
CA TYR A 211 2.15 -7.97 15.15
C TYR A 211 2.65 -6.73 14.41
N ASN A 212 3.20 -6.90 13.21
CA ASN A 212 3.83 -5.82 12.45
C ASN A 212 3.27 -5.66 11.02
N ILE A 213 2.29 -6.47 10.66
CA ILE A 213 1.48 -6.33 9.44
C ILE A 213 0.02 -6.53 9.81
N LEU A 214 -0.85 -5.62 9.39
CA LEU A 214 -2.28 -5.60 9.76
C LEU A 214 -3.16 -5.56 8.49
N PRO A 215 -3.32 -6.68 7.75
CA PRO A 215 -4.25 -6.71 6.62
C PRO A 215 -5.69 -6.55 7.11
N GLY A 216 -6.49 -5.75 6.41
CA GLY A 216 -7.93 -5.64 6.65
C GLY A 216 -8.72 -6.69 5.88
N VAL A 217 -9.85 -7.15 6.44
CA VAL A 217 -10.84 -8.02 5.80
C VAL A 217 -12.27 -7.55 6.03
#